data_AF-A0A2U1KLT0-F1
#
_entry.id   AF-A0A2U1KLT0-F1
#
_cell.length_a   1.000
_cell.length_b   1.000
_cell.length_c   1.000
_cell.angle_alpha   90.00
_cell.angle_beta   90.00
_cell.angle_gamma   90.00
#
_symmetry.space_group_name_H-M   'P 1'
#
loop_
_entity.id
_entity.type
_entity.pdbx_description
1 polymer ?
#
loop_
_entity_poly.entity_id
_entity_poly.type
_entity_poly.pdbx_seq_one_letter_code
_entity_poly.pdbx_strand_id
1 'polypeptide(L)'
;MSSGDEKPGFYTEVQTSRLKLDLPLPSVLKSSFGVVDGPKSSANGNPDEIAKLFPQLFGQPSASLKAGGSLPEASLKIGVVLSGGQAPGGHNVISGIFDYLQKSTKDSTMYGFRGGPAGVMKGKYVKLTDEFVYPYRNQGGFDMICSGRDKIETPEQFKEAQETVKKLDLDGLVVIGGDDSNTNACLLAENFKANDLKTRVIGCPKTIDGDLKCKEVPTSFGFDTACKIYSEMIGNLMVDARSTGKYYHFVRLMGRAASHITLECALQTHPNITIIGEEVAKIETEKMLIQMVEAELEIRKKDGKFKPVIKKAMVELEGAPFKKFASMRDEWSIKNRYINPGPVQFVGPNSDVINHTLQLELGAQA
;
A
#
# COMPACT_ATOMS: atom_id res chain seq x y z
N MET A 1 -4.71 33.52 -9.67
CA MET A 1 -4.39 33.62 -8.24
C MET A 1 -3.64 32.35 -7.86
N SER A 2 -2.55 32.50 -7.09
CA SER A 2 -1.35 31.67 -7.08
C SER A 2 -1.55 30.16 -6.87
N SER A 3 -0.92 29.38 -7.74
CA SER A 3 -0.57 27.98 -7.52
C SER A 3 0.32 27.87 -6.27
N GLY A 4 -0.24 27.38 -5.17
CA GLY A 4 0.51 27.03 -3.99
C GLY A 4 1.29 25.75 -4.24
N ASP A 5 2.56 25.89 -4.60
CA ASP A 5 3.58 24.88 -4.27
C ASP A 5 3.69 24.83 -2.74
N GLU A 6 2.80 24.08 -2.10
CA GLU A 6 2.95 23.72 -0.70
C GLU A 6 4.22 22.87 -0.58
N LYS A 7 5.27 23.48 -0.02
CA LYS A 7 6.45 22.74 0.46
C LYS A 7 5.95 21.57 1.31
N PRO A 8 6.49 20.34 1.15
CA PRO A 8 6.14 19.24 2.04
C PRO A 8 6.38 19.69 3.48
N GLY A 9 5.35 19.58 4.31
CA GLY A 9 5.37 20.00 5.71
C GLY A 9 6.58 19.42 6.45
N PHE A 10 7.09 20.13 7.45
CA PHE A 10 8.27 19.73 8.22
C PHE A 10 8.18 18.26 8.66
N TYR A 11 9.01 17.40 8.06
CA TYR A 11 9.10 16.01 8.45
C TYR A 11 9.56 15.89 9.90
N THR A 12 9.01 14.92 10.61
CA THR A 12 9.49 14.53 11.94
C THR A 12 10.94 14.04 11.86
N GLU A 13 11.62 13.96 13.00
CA GLU A 13 12.98 13.40 13.06
C GLU A 13 13.05 11.95 12.55
N VAL A 14 12.02 11.15 12.84
CA VAL A 14 11.92 9.76 12.34
C VAL A 14 11.79 9.76 10.82
N GLN A 15 10.90 10.57 10.25
CA GLN A 15 10.74 10.67 8.79
C GLN A 15 12.05 11.14 8.12
N THR A 16 12.70 12.14 8.71
CA THR A 16 13.96 12.71 8.20
C THR A 16 15.10 11.68 8.26
N SER A 17 15.23 10.92 9.35
CA SER A 17 16.26 9.88 9.46
C SER A 17 16.04 8.75 8.45
N ARG A 18 14.78 8.44 8.13
CA ARG A 18 14.43 7.40 7.15
C ARG A 18 14.74 7.78 5.71
N LEU A 19 14.78 9.06 5.35
CA LEU A 19 15.18 9.49 4.00
C LEU A 19 16.56 8.96 3.58
N LYS A 20 17.46 8.80 4.55
CA LYS A 20 18.86 8.39 4.34
C LYS A 20 19.09 6.89 4.44
N LEU A 21 18.06 6.10 4.72
CA LEU A 21 18.20 4.66 4.86
C LEU A 21 18.34 4.01 3.48
N ASP A 22 19.50 3.40 3.24
CA ASP A 22 19.73 2.59 2.05
C ASP A 22 18.98 1.26 2.15
N LEU A 23 18.26 0.91 1.08
CA LEU A 23 17.56 -0.36 0.99
C LEU A 23 18.43 -1.43 0.34
N PRO A 24 18.40 -2.68 0.83
CA PRO A 24 19.11 -3.77 0.21
C PRO A 24 18.53 -4.06 -1.19
N LEU A 25 19.42 -4.10 -2.19
CA LEU A 25 19.09 -4.57 -3.53
C LEU A 25 19.64 -5.99 -3.75
N PRO A 26 18.91 -6.85 -4.50
CA PRO A 26 19.45 -8.09 -5.03
C PRO A 26 20.82 -7.87 -5.67
N SER A 27 21.77 -8.78 -5.41
CA SER A 27 23.16 -8.65 -5.89
C SER A 27 23.26 -8.47 -7.41
N VAL A 28 22.38 -9.12 -8.16
CA VAL A 28 22.30 -9.03 -9.63
C VAL A 28 21.98 -7.62 -10.14
N LEU A 29 21.32 -6.78 -9.34
CA LEU A 29 20.97 -5.40 -9.71
C LEU A 29 22.07 -4.38 -9.36
N LYS A 30 23.15 -4.81 -8.70
CA LYS A 30 24.28 -3.93 -8.31
C LYS A 30 25.32 -3.77 -9.42
N SER A 31 25.26 -4.60 -10.45
CA SER A 31 26.16 -4.59 -11.59
C SER A 31 25.37 -4.82 -12.89
N SER A 32 26.06 -4.89 -14.03
CA SER A 32 25.43 -5.22 -15.31
C SER A 32 24.77 -6.60 -15.26
N PHE A 33 23.55 -6.70 -15.79
CA PHE A 33 22.79 -7.94 -15.86
C PHE A 33 22.20 -8.15 -17.26
N GLY A 34 21.95 -9.42 -17.58
CA GLY A 34 21.20 -9.85 -18.75
C GLY A 34 19.86 -10.47 -18.33
N VAL A 35 18.89 -10.39 -19.24
CA VAL A 35 17.59 -11.07 -19.09
C VAL A 35 17.68 -12.42 -19.79
N VAL A 36 17.27 -13.48 -19.09
CA VAL A 36 17.22 -14.84 -19.60
C VAL A 36 15.77 -15.31 -19.57
N ASP A 37 15.26 -15.67 -20.75
CA ASP A 37 13.93 -16.25 -20.90
C ASP A 37 13.86 -17.62 -20.23
N GLY A 38 12.79 -17.80 -19.46
CA GLY A 38 12.38 -19.06 -18.87
C GLY A 38 11.31 -19.77 -19.71
N PRO A 39 10.56 -20.70 -19.10
CA PRO A 39 9.46 -21.38 -19.81
C PRO A 39 8.37 -20.39 -20.22
N LYS A 40 7.67 -20.72 -21.33
CA LYS A 40 6.44 -20.04 -21.77
C LYS A 40 5.39 -20.09 -20.67
N SER A 41 4.70 -18.99 -20.46
CA SER A 41 3.59 -18.90 -19.52
C SER A 41 2.27 -19.38 -20.12
N SER A 42 1.28 -19.60 -19.27
CA SER A 42 -0.12 -19.84 -19.66
C SER A 42 -1.04 -19.23 -18.59
N ALA A 43 -2.33 -19.08 -18.90
CA ALA A 43 -3.32 -18.63 -17.93
C ALA A 43 -3.70 -19.73 -16.93
N ASN A 44 -3.96 -19.35 -15.68
CA ASN A 44 -4.38 -20.28 -14.63
C ASN A 44 -5.78 -20.87 -14.87
N GLY A 45 -6.65 -20.15 -15.60
CA GLY A 45 -7.98 -20.59 -15.97
C GLY A 45 -8.38 -20.05 -17.34
N ASN A 46 -9.20 -20.82 -18.06
CA ASN A 46 -9.73 -20.48 -19.40
C ASN A 46 -8.65 -20.07 -20.43
N PRO A 47 -7.55 -20.84 -20.60
CA PRO A 47 -6.42 -20.42 -21.43
C PRO A 47 -6.80 -20.10 -22.88
N ASP A 48 -7.73 -20.85 -23.48
CA ASP A 48 -8.17 -20.62 -24.86
C ASP A 48 -8.95 -19.31 -25.03
N GLU A 49 -9.71 -18.90 -24.02
CA GLU A 49 -10.45 -17.63 -24.02
C GLU A 49 -9.50 -16.46 -23.80
N ILE A 50 -8.57 -16.59 -22.85
CA ILE A 50 -7.56 -15.57 -22.58
C ILE A 50 -6.63 -15.40 -23.79
N ALA A 51 -6.25 -16.48 -24.47
CA ALA A 51 -5.44 -16.39 -25.69
C ALA A 51 -6.13 -15.61 -26.81
N LYS A 52 -7.46 -15.69 -26.93
CA LYS A 52 -8.24 -14.90 -27.89
C LYS A 52 -8.28 -13.41 -27.52
N LEU A 53 -8.27 -13.09 -26.23
CA LEU A 53 -8.25 -11.71 -25.73
C LEU A 53 -6.86 -11.06 -25.84
N PHE A 54 -5.80 -11.86 -25.77
CA PHE A 54 -4.41 -11.40 -25.77
C PHE A 54 -3.56 -12.03 -26.91
N PRO A 55 -3.97 -11.90 -28.18
CA PRO A 55 -3.28 -12.55 -29.31
C PRO A 55 -1.82 -12.12 -29.49
N GLN A 56 -1.43 -10.93 -29.03
CA GLN A 56 -0.05 -10.42 -29.15
C GLN A 56 0.86 -10.85 -28.00
N LEU A 57 0.31 -10.99 -26.79
CA LEU A 57 1.11 -11.18 -25.56
C LEU A 57 0.94 -12.54 -24.89
N PHE A 58 -0.09 -13.32 -25.25
CA PHE A 58 -0.31 -14.62 -24.62
C PHE A 58 0.88 -15.58 -24.84
N GLY A 59 1.27 -16.27 -23.77
CA GLY A 59 2.35 -17.27 -23.82
C GLY A 59 3.76 -16.70 -23.79
N GLN A 60 3.93 -15.41 -23.47
CA GLN A 60 5.26 -14.82 -23.24
C GLN A 60 6.06 -15.62 -22.20
N PRO A 61 7.38 -15.78 -22.40
CA PRO A 61 8.21 -16.49 -21.44
C PRO A 61 8.30 -15.72 -20.13
N SER A 62 8.41 -16.46 -19.04
CA SER A 62 8.93 -15.92 -17.79
C SER A 62 10.35 -15.39 -17.99
N ALA A 63 10.82 -14.50 -17.12
CA ALA A 63 12.15 -13.89 -17.24
C ALA A 63 12.92 -14.00 -15.93
N SER A 64 14.24 -14.17 -16.02
CA SER A 64 15.17 -14.16 -14.89
C SER A 64 16.36 -13.26 -15.18
N LEU A 65 16.99 -12.71 -14.13
CA LEU A 65 18.18 -11.89 -14.27
C LEU A 65 19.43 -12.71 -13.99
N LYS A 66 20.44 -12.60 -14.86
CA LYS A 66 21.76 -13.21 -14.68
C LYS A 66 22.83 -12.12 -14.62
N ALA A 67 23.80 -12.27 -13.73
CA ALA A 67 24.94 -11.37 -13.66
C ALA A 67 25.77 -11.42 -14.96
N GLY A 68 26.27 -10.26 -15.37
CA GLY A 68 26.92 -10.07 -16.68
C GLY A 68 25.90 -9.67 -17.74
N GLY A 69 26.30 -8.80 -18.66
CA GLY A 69 25.45 -8.22 -19.69
C GLY A 69 25.87 -6.80 -20.03
N SER A 70 25.08 -6.10 -20.84
CA SER A 70 25.22 -4.67 -21.08
C SER A 70 24.00 -3.94 -20.50
N LEU A 71 24.26 -2.86 -19.76
CA LEU A 71 23.20 -1.92 -19.45
C LEU A 71 22.85 -1.17 -20.75
N PRO A 72 21.57 -0.90 -21.02
CA PRO A 72 21.20 -0.09 -22.17
C PRO A 72 21.83 1.31 -22.00
N GLU A 73 22.73 1.70 -22.90
CA GLU A 73 23.31 3.05 -22.90
C GLU A 73 22.33 4.12 -23.40
N ALA A 74 21.19 3.69 -23.96
CA ALA A 74 20.19 4.56 -24.55
C ALA A 74 19.40 5.34 -23.49
N SER A 75 19.13 6.61 -23.78
CA SER A 75 18.19 7.42 -23.02
C SER A 75 16.79 6.82 -23.08
N LEU A 76 16.13 6.70 -21.93
CA LEU A 76 14.77 6.17 -21.79
C LEU A 76 13.80 7.25 -21.30
N LYS A 77 12.57 7.22 -21.82
CA LYS A 77 11.43 8.00 -21.34
C LYS A 77 10.40 7.08 -20.69
N ILE A 78 10.31 7.13 -19.36
CA ILE A 78 9.47 6.22 -18.58
C ILE A 78 8.33 6.98 -17.90
N GLY A 79 7.10 6.53 -18.11
CA GLY A 79 5.94 6.95 -17.33
C GLY A 79 5.70 6.03 -16.15
N VAL A 80 5.23 6.57 -15.03
CA VAL A 80 4.76 5.77 -13.87
C VAL A 80 3.42 6.26 -13.37
N VAL A 81 2.60 5.33 -12.88
CA VAL A 81 1.28 5.65 -12.31
C VAL A 81 1.01 4.80 -11.07
N LEU A 82 0.53 5.45 -10.01
CA LEU A 82 0.02 4.80 -8.80
C LEU A 82 -1.48 4.55 -8.97
N SER A 83 -1.91 3.29 -8.95
CA SER A 83 -3.29 2.89 -9.22
C SER A 83 -3.89 2.08 -8.06
N GLY A 84 -5.13 2.41 -7.70
CA GLY A 84 -5.85 1.81 -6.59
C GLY A 84 -5.60 2.49 -5.24
N GLY A 85 -5.97 1.78 -4.17
CA GLY A 85 -5.67 2.19 -2.80
C GLY A 85 -4.16 2.19 -2.52
N GLN A 86 -3.73 3.07 -1.61
CA GLN A 86 -2.33 3.16 -1.20
C GLN A 86 -1.86 1.89 -0.50
N ALA A 87 -0.56 1.60 -0.64
CA ALA A 87 0.12 0.58 0.13
C ALA A 87 1.53 1.07 0.50
N PRO A 88 2.05 0.72 1.70
CA PRO A 88 3.41 1.08 2.10
C PRO A 88 4.43 0.58 1.07
N GLY A 89 5.31 1.47 0.61
CA GLY A 89 6.38 1.16 -0.36
C GLY A 89 6.17 1.70 -1.78
N GLY A 90 5.02 2.31 -2.12
CA GLY A 90 4.78 2.85 -3.46
C GLY A 90 5.79 3.91 -3.89
N HIS A 91 6.14 4.84 -3.00
CA HIS A 91 7.18 5.84 -3.27
C HIS A 91 8.55 5.21 -3.51
N ASN A 92 8.85 4.09 -2.88
CA ASN A 92 10.12 3.38 -3.05
C ASN A 92 10.21 2.67 -4.40
N VAL A 93 9.10 2.18 -4.94
CA VAL A 93 9.06 1.68 -6.33
C VAL A 93 9.44 2.80 -7.30
N ILE A 94 8.82 3.98 -7.14
CA ILE A 94 9.13 5.15 -7.99
C ILE A 94 10.59 5.57 -7.80
N SER A 95 11.06 5.67 -6.56
CA SER A 95 12.45 6.06 -6.24
C SER A 95 13.47 5.07 -6.79
N GLY A 96 13.19 3.76 -6.74
CA GLY A 96 14.08 2.73 -7.27
C GLY A 96 14.19 2.77 -8.79
N ILE A 97 13.07 2.98 -9.51
CA ILE A 97 13.09 3.18 -10.97
C ILE A 97 13.84 4.47 -11.30
N PHE A 98 13.56 5.55 -10.58
CA PHE A 98 14.22 6.84 -10.78
C PHE A 98 15.74 6.72 -10.59
N ASP A 99 16.20 6.11 -9.49
CA ASP A 99 17.62 5.89 -9.22
C ASP A 99 18.30 5.03 -10.27
N TYR A 100 17.61 4.00 -10.76
CA TYR A 100 18.13 3.16 -11.83
C TYR A 100 18.33 3.97 -13.11
N LEU A 101 17.37 4.81 -13.50
CA LEU A 101 17.48 5.68 -14.67
C LEU A 101 18.61 6.72 -14.48
N GLN A 102 18.75 7.33 -13.30
CA GLN A 102 19.82 8.30 -13.06
C GLN A 102 21.22 7.66 -13.10
N LYS A 103 21.35 6.40 -12.68
CA LYS A 103 22.65 5.71 -12.59
C LYS A 103 23.04 4.98 -13.87
N SER A 104 22.08 4.39 -14.57
CA SER A 104 22.35 3.41 -15.63
C SER A 104 22.20 3.96 -17.04
N THR A 105 21.55 5.10 -17.21
CA THR A 105 21.24 5.66 -18.54
C THR A 105 21.60 7.15 -18.61
N LYS A 106 22.03 7.63 -19.77
CA LYS A 106 22.28 9.07 -19.98
C LYS A 106 20.97 9.76 -20.35
N ASP A 107 20.72 10.95 -19.82
CA ASP A 107 19.62 11.87 -20.20
C ASP A 107 18.20 11.30 -20.12
N SER A 108 17.99 10.25 -19.33
CA SER A 108 16.67 9.63 -19.20
C SER A 108 15.69 10.50 -18.42
N THR A 109 14.43 10.43 -18.82
CA THR A 109 13.35 11.22 -18.24
C THR A 109 12.26 10.32 -17.67
N MET A 110 11.76 10.69 -16.50
CA MET A 110 10.66 9.99 -15.85
C MET A 110 9.47 10.92 -15.62
N TYR A 111 8.26 10.44 -15.88
CA TYR A 111 7.01 11.18 -15.71
C TYR A 111 6.10 10.46 -14.73
N GLY A 112 5.59 11.17 -13.73
CA GLY A 112 4.58 10.66 -12.80
C GLY A 112 3.19 11.13 -13.21
N PHE A 113 2.30 10.20 -13.59
CA PHE A 113 0.92 10.50 -13.94
C PHE A 113 0.08 10.73 -12.67
N ARG A 114 -0.59 11.87 -12.61
CA ARG A 114 -1.29 12.32 -11.40
C ARG A 114 -2.69 11.73 -11.30
N GLY A 115 -3.04 11.23 -10.12
CA GLY A 115 -4.39 10.77 -9.80
C GLY A 115 -4.77 9.45 -10.48
N GLY A 116 -3.81 8.56 -10.72
CA GLY A 116 -4.06 7.22 -11.25
C GLY A 116 -4.27 7.17 -12.78
N PRO A 117 -4.95 6.11 -13.29
CA PRO A 117 -5.07 5.87 -14.72
C PRO A 117 -5.74 7.02 -15.50
N ALA A 118 -6.64 7.79 -14.89
CA ALA A 118 -7.17 9.02 -15.49
C ALA A 118 -6.08 10.04 -15.86
N GLY A 119 -4.98 10.08 -15.10
CA GLY A 119 -3.83 10.92 -15.43
C GLY A 119 -3.12 10.48 -16.71
N VAL A 120 -3.04 9.17 -16.95
CA VAL A 120 -2.48 8.59 -18.19
C VAL A 120 -3.36 8.94 -19.38
N MET A 121 -4.67 8.76 -19.28
CA MET A 121 -5.60 9.06 -20.37
C MET A 121 -5.62 10.57 -20.69
N LYS A 122 -5.72 11.41 -19.67
CA LYS A 122 -5.86 12.87 -19.83
C LYS A 122 -4.53 13.62 -19.99
N GLY A 123 -3.40 12.90 -20.05
CA GLY A 123 -2.06 13.49 -20.11
C GLY A 123 -1.74 14.43 -18.93
N LYS A 124 -2.25 14.12 -17.73
CA LYS A 124 -1.95 14.87 -16.49
C LYS A 124 -0.77 14.25 -15.79
N TYR A 125 0.39 14.87 -15.91
CA TYR A 125 1.64 14.36 -15.33
C TYR A 125 2.52 15.48 -14.78
N VAL A 126 3.54 15.07 -14.05
CA VAL A 126 4.67 15.88 -13.61
C VAL A 126 5.97 15.19 -14.04
N LYS A 127 6.95 15.97 -14.51
CA LYS A 127 8.31 15.45 -14.72
C LYS A 127 8.95 15.22 -13.35
N LEU A 128 9.42 14.01 -13.10
CA LEU A 128 10.05 13.66 -11.83
C LEU A 128 11.52 14.09 -11.86
N THR A 129 11.92 14.88 -10.88
CA THR A 129 13.31 15.28 -10.60
C THR A 129 13.74 14.72 -9.25
N ASP A 130 15.02 14.81 -8.93
CA ASP A 130 15.55 14.44 -7.63
C ASP A 130 14.92 15.28 -6.51
N GLU A 131 14.73 16.58 -6.69
CA GLU A 131 14.06 17.41 -5.68
C GLU A 131 12.60 17.03 -5.46
N PHE A 132 11.94 16.48 -6.49
CA PHE A 132 10.56 16.00 -6.38
C PHE A 132 10.48 14.61 -5.74
N VAL A 133 11.37 13.68 -6.10
CA VAL A 133 11.29 12.27 -5.68
C VAL A 133 11.92 12.04 -4.31
N TYR A 134 13.06 12.65 -4.02
CA TYR A 134 13.86 12.31 -2.84
C TYR A 134 13.21 12.64 -1.49
N PRO A 135 12.35 13.67 -1.34
CA PRO A 135 11.56 13.86 -0.14
C PRO A 135 10.66 12.67 0.21
N TYR A 136 10.23 11.87 -0.77
CA TYR A 136 9.34 10.74 -0.54
C TYR A 136 10.07 9.41 -0.31
N ARG A 137 11.41 9.39 -0.32
CA ARG A 137 12.17 8.15 -0.07
C ARG A 137 11.82 7.56 1.28
N ASN A 138 11.49 6.27 1.29
CA ASN A 138 11.16 5.52 2.49
C ASN A 138 9.94 6.05 3.25
N GLN A 139 9.15 6.95 2.65
CA GLN A 139 7.90 7.43 3.22
C GLN A 139 6.73 6.49 2.84
N GLY A 140 5.70 6.52 3.67
CA GLY A 140 4.44 5.85 3.39
C GLY A 140 3.55 6.69 2.47
N GLY A 141 2.46 6.09 2.00
CA GLY A 141 1.45 6.79 1.22
C GLY A 141 1.73 6.83 -0.28
N PHE A 142 0.76 7.38 -1.02
CA PHE A 142 0.76 7.53 -2.50
C PHE A 142 0.65 9.00 -2.93
N ASP A 143 0.82 9.94 -2.00
CA ASP A 143 0.57 11.37 -2.13
C ASP A 143 1.56 12.11 -3.06
N MET A 144 2.74 11.53 -3.36
CA MET A 144 3.70 12.04 -4.36
C MET A 144 3.04 12.40 -5.70
N ILE A 145 2.20 11.52 -6.24
CA ILE A 145 1.46 11.77 -7.49
C ILE A 145 -0.04 11.46 -7.37
N CYS A 146 -0.50 11.13 -6.15
CA CYS A 146 -1.84 10.62 -5.86
C CYS A 146 -2.18 9.35 -6.65
N SER A 147 -3.31 8.73 -6.34
CA SER A 147 -3.82 7.59 -7.07
C SER A 147 -5.28 7.74 -7.45
N GLY A 148 -5.73 6.84 -8.31
CA GLY A 148 -7.10 6.76 -8.82
C GLY A 148 -7.46 5.32 -9.11
N ARG A 149 -8.74 5.06 -9.39
CA ARG A 149 -9.30 3.72 -9.62
C ARG A 149 -9.95 3.58 -11.01
N ASP A 150 -9.69 4.53 -11.90
CA ASP A 150 -10.29 4.54 -13.23
C ASP A 150 -9.92 3.27 -14.01
N LYS A 151 -10.92 2.71 -14.67
CA LYS A 151 -10.74 1.59 -15.60
C LYS A 151 -10.49 2.10 -17.00
N ILE A 152 -9.77 1.30 -17.80
CA ILE A 152 -9.52 1.57 -19.22
C ILE A 152 -10.20 0.42 -19.99
N GLU A 153 -11.41 0.69 -20.45
CA GLU A 153 -12.32 -0.31 -21.04
C GLU A 153 -12.81 0.11 -22.42
N THR A 154 -12.98 1.42 -22.69
CA THR A 154 -13.56 1.89 -23.96
C THR A 154 -12.50 2.21 -25.02
N PRO A 155 -12.82 2.08 -26.32
CA PRO A 155 -11.90 2.45 -27.41
C PRO A 155 -11.36 3.89 -27.31
N GLU A 156 -12.19 4.83 -26.84
CA GLU A 156 -11.82 6.23 -26.63
C GLU A 156 -10.76 6.35 -25.53
N GLN A 157 -10.93 5.65 -24.42
CA GLN A 157 -9.96 5.62 -23.32
C GLN A 157 -8.61 5.03 -23.75
N PHE A 158 -8.62 3.96 -24.54
CA PHE A 158 -7.41 3.42 -25.14
C PHE A 158 -6.73 4.44 -26.06
N LYS A 159 -7.51 5.13 -26.91
CA LYS A 159 -6.99 6.16 -27.81
C LYS A 159 -6.36 7.32 -27.05
N GLU A 160 -7.00 7.82 -26.00
CA GLU A 160 -6.45 8.86 -25.12
C GLU A 160 -5.10 8.44 -24.49
N ALA A 161 -5.01 7.20 -24.01
CA ALA A 161 -3.75 6.67 -23.50
C ALA A 161 -2.67 6.56 -24.60
N GLN A 162 -3.02 6.08 -25.80
CA GLN A 162 -2.11 6.02 -26.95
C GLN A 162 -1.58 7.41 -27.33
N GLU A 163 -2.45 8.42 -27.40
CA GLU A 163 -2.09 9.80 -27.72
C GLU A 163 -1.12 10.37 -26.69
N THR A 164 -1.37 10.10 -25.39
CA THR A 164 -0.48 10.54 -24.32
C THR A 164 0.91 9.92 -24.41
N VAL A 165 1.01 8.58 -24.59
CA VAL A 165 2.31 7.92 -24.66
C VAL A 165 3.08 8.27 -25.94
N LYS A 166 2.38 8.51 -27.06
CA LYS A 166 2.98 9.00 -28.31
C LYS A 166 3.48 10.44 -28.17
N LYS A 167 2.68 11.33 -27.58
CA LYS A 167 3.04 12.74 -27.35
C LYS A 167 4.29 12.87 -26.47
N LEU A 168 4.40 12.02 -25.46
CA LEU A 168 5.55 11.97 -24.56
C LEU A 168 6.71 11.10 -25.10
N ASP A 169 6.47 10.39 -26.20
CA ASP A 169 7.43 9.48 -26.82
C ASP A 169 7.97 8.43 -25.82
N LEU A 170 7.07 7.87 -24.99
CA LEU A 170 7.45 6.95 -23.91
C LEU A 170 7.98 5.62 -24.44
N ASP A 171 9.07 5.15 -23.87
CA ASP A 171 9.59 3.79 -24.08
C ASP A 171 8.92 2.79 -23.14
N GLY A 172 8.50 3.25 -21.96
CA GLY A 172 7.85 2.41 -20.96
C GLY A 172 6.79 3.13 -20.12
N LEU A 173 5.77 2.39 -19.68
CA LEU A 173 4.78 2.82 -18.69
C LEU A 173 4.72 1.77 -17.57
N VAL A 174 5.04 2.17 -16.34
CA VAL A 174 4.95 1.30 -15.17
C VAL A 174 3.66 1.57 -14.40
N VAL A 175 2.81 0.55 -14.31
CA VAL A 175 1.53 0.59 -13.59
C VAL A 175 1.72 -0.08 -12.23
N ILE A 176 1.68 0.71 -11.16
CA ILE A 176 1.89 0.23 -9.79
C ILE A 176 0.53 0.06 -9.13
N GLY A 177 0.06 -1.18 -9.00
CA GLY A 177 -1.35 -1.42 -8.71
C GLY A 177 -1.72 -2.83 -8.30
N GLY A 178 -3.00 -3.02 -7.96
CA GLY A 178 -3.56 -4.33 -7.57
C GLY A 178 -3.96 -5.15 -8.78
N ASP A 179 -4.79 -6.16 -8.58
CA ASP A 179 -5.41 -6.99 -9.60
C ASP A 179 -6.14 -6.15 -10.67
N ASP A 180 -7.05 -5.25 -10.26
CA ASP A 180 -7.80 -4.35 -11.16
C ASP A 180 -6.84 -3.51 -12.04
N SER A 181 -5.74 -3.07 -11.45
CA SER A 181 -4.77 -2.19 -12.12
C SER A 181 -3.82 -2.95 -13.04
N ASN A 182 -3.42 -4.17 -12.68
CA ASN A 182 -2.62 -5.02 -13.55
C ASN A 182 -3.48 -5.58 -14.70
N THR A 183 -4.79 -5.73 -14.51
CA THR A 183 -5.73 -5.96 -15.63
C THR A 183 -5.68 -4.81 -16.63
N ASN A 184 -5.80 -3.55 -16.18
CA ASN A 184 -5.62 -2.39 -17.06
C ASN A 184 -4.24 -2.40 -17.75
N ALA A 185 -3.18 -2.76 -17.03
CA ALA A 185 -1.83 -2.82 -17.57
C ALA A 185 -1.71 -3.86 -18.71
N CYS A 186 -2.27 -5.06 -18.53
CA CYS A 186 -2.31 -6.09 -19.56
C CYS A 186 -3.10 -5.62 -20.80
N LEU A 187 -4.28 -5.03 -20.59
CA LEU A 187 -5.11 -4.50 -21.69
C LEU A 187 -4.40 -3.39 -22.46
N LEU A 188 -3.74 -2.46 -21.77
CA LEU A 188 -2.93 -1.42 -22.39
C LEU A 188 -1.75 -2.02 -23.17
N ALA A 189 -1.04 -2.99 -22.60
CA ALA A 189 0.10 -3.64 -23.24
C ALA A 189 -0.31 -4.29 -24.57
N GLU A 190 -1.41 -5.05 -24.55
CA GLU A 190 -1.97 -5.72 -25.71
C GLU A 190 -2.38 -4.71 -26.78
N ASN A 191 -3.12 -3.67 -26.36
CA ASN A 191 -3.56 -2.60 -27.24
C ASN A 191 -2.38 -1.85 -27.89
N PHE A 192 -1.36 -1.50 -27.10
CA PHE A 192 -0.18 -0.80 -27.60
C PHE A 192 0.60 -1.67 -28.59
N LYS A 193 0.73 -2.96 -28.29
CA LYS A 193 1.42 -3.90 -29.17
C LYS A 193 0.65 -4.12 -30.49
N ALA A 194 -0.67 -4.27 -30.43
CA ALA A 194 -1.53 -4.43 -31.60
C ALA A 194 -1.54 -3.20 -32.51
N ASN A 195 -1.25 -2.01 -31.97
CA ASN A 195 -1.17 -0.74 -32.70
C ASN A 195 0.27 -0.31 -33.02
N ASP A 196 1.25 -1.20 -32.86
CA ASP A 196 2.68 -0.99 -33.15
C ASP A 196 3.30 0.22 -32.43
N LEU A 197 2.88 0.47 -31.19
CA LEU A 197 3.52 1.46 -30.33
C LEU A 197 4.82 0.88 -29.74
N LYS A 198 5.87 1.71 -29.67
CA LYS A 198 7.13 1.31 -29.01
C LYS A 198 6.98 1.12 -27.50
N THR A 199 6.02 1.81 -26.87
CA THR A 199 5.85 1.87 -25.43
C THR A 199 5.52 0.49 -24.85
N ARG A 200 6.37 -0.01 -23.95
CA ARG A 200 6.10 -1.23 -23.18
C ARG A 200 5.34 -0.90 -21.89
N VAL A 201 4.44 -1.79 -21.47
CA VAL A 201 3.71 -1.61 -20.21
C VAL A 201 4.16 -2.67 -19.22
N ILE A 202 4.53 -2.24 -18.01
CA ILE A 202 5.05 -3.10 -16.95
C ILE A 202 4.15 -2.97 -15.71
N GLY A 203 3.66 -4.09 -15.20
CA GLY A 203 2.89 -4.15 -13.96
C GLY A 203 3.78 -4.31 -12.73
N CYS A 204 3.46 -3.64 -11.63
CA CYS A 204 4.09 -3.83 -10.32
C CYS A 204 3.05 -4.28 -9.29
N PRO A 205 3.26 -5.41 -8.58
CA PRO A 205 2.23 -6.07 -7.77
C PRO A 205 2.05 -5.38 -6.41
N LYS A 206 1.03 -4.52 -6.32
CA LYS A 206 0.72 -3.70 -5.16
C LYS A 206 -0.64 -4.01 -4.59
N THR A 207 -0.71 -4.50 -3.36
CA THR A 207 -1.94 -4.60 -2.58
C THR A 207 -1.59 -4.95 -1.14
N ILE A 208 -2.35 -4.44 -0.18
CA ILE A 208 -2.23 -4.90 1.21
C ILE A 208 -2.98 -6.21 1.43
N ASP A 209 -3.88 -6.59 0.53
CA ASP A 209 -4.81 -7.71 0.70
C ASP A 209 -4.12 -9.07 0.49
N GLY A 210 -2.90 -9.09 -0.09
CA GLY A 210 -2.13 -10.33 -0.30
C GLY A 210 -2.72 -11.27 -1.37
N ASP A 211 -3.66 -10.76 -2.17
CA ASP A 211 -4.46 -11.52 -3.15
C ASP A 211 -3.86 -11.52 -4.57
N LEU A 212 -2.91 -10.63 -4.87
CA LEU A 212 -2.16 -10.64 -6.13
C LEU A 212 -0.87 -11.45 -5.98
N LYS A 213 -0.94 -12.76 -6.26
CA LYS A 213 0.19 -13.70 -6.13
C LYS A 213 0.19 -14.79 -7.20
N CYS A 214 1.38 -15.27 -7.52
CA CYS A 214 1.62 -16.46 -8.33
C CYS A 214 2.94 -17.12 -7.91
N LYS A 215 3.40 -18.14 -8.63
CA LYS A 215 4.66 -18.82 -8.32
C LYS A 215 5.87 -17.87 -8.35
N GLU A 216 5.89 -16.93 -9.30
CA GLU A 216 6.96 -15.96 -9.49
C GLU A 216 6.79 -14.71 -8.61
N VAL A 217 5.55 -14.42 -8.17
CA VAL A 217 5.20 -13.29 -7.30
C VAL A 217 4.62 -13.86 -5.99
N PRO A 218 5.47 -14.23 -5.02
CA PRO A 218 5.02 -14.90 -3.81
C PRO A 218 4.22 -13.97 -2.88
N THR A 219 4.43 -12.66 -3.01
CA THR A 219 3.71 -11.65 -2.23
C THR A 219 3.64 -10.33 -3.00
N SER A 220 2.63 -9.54 -2.66
CA SER A 220 2.49 -8.17 -3.12
C SER A 220 3.08 -7.22 -2.08
N PHE A 221 3.62 -6.08 -2.54
CA PHE A 221 4.18 -5.14 -1.59
C PHE A 221 3.08 -4.40 -0.82
N GLY A 222 3.37 -4.11 0.45
CA GLY A 222 2.45 -3.47 1.39
C GLY A 222 1.74 -4.43 2.34
N PHE A 223 1.54 -5.71 1.94
CA PHE A 223 0.96 -6.76 2.79
C PHE A 223 1.71 -6.90 4.12
N ASP A 224 3.04 -7.08 4.07
CA ASP A 224 3.88 -7.25 5.27
C ASP A 224 3.73 -6.11 6.28
N THR A 225 3.84 -4.87 5.81
CA THR A 225 3.73 -3.69 6.68
C THR A 225 2.31 -3.56 7.23
N ALA A 226 1.27 -3.81 6.44
CA ALA A 226 -0.10 -3.77 6.95
C ALA A 226 -0.33 -4.82 8.06
N CYS A 227 0.06 -6.07 7.81
CA CYS A 227 -0.11 -7.16 8.76
C CYS A 227 0.66 -6.97 10.07
N LYS A 228 1.90 -6.48 10.03
CA LYS A 228 2.67 -6.18 11.25
C LYS A 228 1.94 -5.23 12.18
N ILE A 229 1.27 -4.24 11.60
CA ILE A 229 0.66 -3.13 12.34
C ILE A 229 -0.72 -3.49 12.83
N TYR A 230 -1.51 -4.19 12.02
CA TYR A 230 -2.74 -4.79 12.50
C TYR A 230 -2.47 -5.79 13.63
N SER A 231 -1.44 -6.64 13.51
CA SER A 231 -1.06 -7.61 14.54
C SER A 231 -0.62 -6.92 15.83
N GLU A 232 0.19 -5.86 15.75
CA GLU A 232 0.58 -5.07 16.92
C GLU A 232 -0.65 -4.50 17.65
N MET A 233 -1.57 -3.87 16.92
CA MET A 233 -2.78 -3.28 17.49
C MET A 233 -3.69 -4.34 18.11
N ILE A 234 -3.88 -5.48 17.44
CA ILE A 234 -4.65 -6.61 17.97
C ILE A 234 -3.99 -7.17 19.23
N GLY A 235 -2.67 -7.38 19.22
CA GLY A 235 -1.91 -7.84 20.37
C GLY A 235 -2.08 -6.92 21.59
N ASN A 236 -2.03 -5.60 21.37
CA ASN A 236 -2.27 -4.61 22.43
C ASN A 236 -3.68 -4.70 23.00
N LEU A 237 -4.71 -4.86 22.16
CA LEU A 237 -6.09 -5.08 22.60
C LEU A 237 -6.24 -6.39 23.39
N MET A 238 -5.55 -7.45 23.00
CA MET A 238 -5.58 -8.73 23.72
C MET A 238 -4.93 -8.62 25.10
N VAL A 239 -3.85 -7.85 25.24
CA VAL A 239 -3.23 -7.56 26.54
C VAL A 239 -4.19 -6.77 27.44
N ASP A 240 -4.90 -5.77 26.91
CA ASP A 240 -5.92 -5.02 27.67
C ASP A 240 -7.09 -5.92 28.11
N ALA A 241 -7.63 -6.73 27.18
CA ALA A 241 -8.71 -7.66 27.46
C ALA A 241 -8.32 -8.67 28.56
N ARG A 242 -7.11 -9.22 28.49
CA ARG A 242 -6.57 -10.13 29.51
C ARG A 242 -6.37 -9.44 30.86
N SER A 243 -5.90 -8.19 30.85
CA SER A 243 -5.62 -7.44 32.09
C SER A 243 -6.90 -7.05 32.82
N THR A 244 -7.96 -6.72 32.07
CA THR A 244 -9.23 -6.25 32.64
C THR A 244 -10.24 -7.35 32.88
N GLY A 245 -10.17 -8.46 32.12
CA GLY A 245 -11.02 -9.64 32.26
C GLY A 245 -12.51 -9.39 32.00
N LYS A 246 -12.86 -8.35 31.22
CA LYS A 246 -14.25 -7.89 31.09
C LYS A 246 -14.70 -7.49 29.69
N TYR A 247 -13.79 -7.45 28.72
CA TYR A 247 -14.09 -6.98 27.36
C TYR A 247 -13.96 -8.09 26.33
N TYR A 248 -14.87 -8.05 25.35
CA TYR A 248 -14.75 -8.76 24.09
C TYR A 248 -14.54 -7.72 22.99
N HIS A 249 -13.40 -7.78 22.31
CA HIS A 249 -13.09 -6.88 21.20
C HIS A 249 -13.42 -7.56 19.88
N PHE A 250 -14.19 -6.86 19.05
CA PHE A 250 -14.48 -7.28 17.68
C PHE A 250 -13.64 -6.41 16.73
N VAL A 251 -12.62 -7.01 16.12
CA VAL A 251 -11.69 -6.31 15.22
C VAL A 251 -12.00 -6.70 13.79
N ARG A 252 -12.46 -5.73 12.99
CA ARG A 252 -12.65 -5.90 11.54
C ARG A 252 -11.44 -5.36 10.79
N LEU A 253 -10.81 -6.21 10.00
CA LEU A 253 -9.63 -5.86 9.19
C LEU A 253 -10.03 -5.54 7.74
N MET A 254 -9.12 -4.84 7.04
CA MET A 254 -9.15 -4.76 5.57
C MET A 254 -8.85 -6.15 4.97
N GLY A 255 -8.95 -6.32 3.65
CA GLY A 255 -8.80 -7.64 3.01
C GLY A 255 -9.76 -7.89 1.84
N ARG A 256 -10.70 -6.97 1.57
CA ARG A 256 -11.67 -7.02 0.47
C ARG A 256 -12.33 -8.39 0.30
N ALA A 257 -11.84 -9.21 -0.62
CA ALA A 257 -12.40 -10.51 -0.98
C ALA A 257 -11.69 -11.71 -0.33
N ALA A 258 -10.45 -11.54 0.17
CA ALA A 258 -9.61 -12.62 0.69
C ALA A 258 -9.29 -12.42 2.17
N SER A 259 -9.12 -13.51 2.92
CA SER A 259 -8.82 -13.44 4.36
C SER A 259 -7.34 -13.48 4.68
N HIS A 260 -6.44 -13.18 3.73
CA HIS A 260 -4.99 -13.30 3.96
C HIS A 260 -4.48 -12.42 5.10
N ILE A 261 -4.95 -11.16 5.19
CA ILE A 261 -4.60 -10.27 6.30
C ILE A 261 -5.11 -10.85 7.63
N THR A 262 -6.37 -11.28 7.66
CA THR A 262 -7.00 -11.87 8.85
C THR A 262 -6.26 -13.11 9.32
N LEU A 263 -5.90 -14.01 8.40
CA LEU A 263 -5.16 -15.22 8.70
C LEU A 263 -3.77 -14.91 9.26
N GLU A 264 -3.03 -13.99 8.62
CA GLU A 264 -1.71 -13.57 9.09
C GLU A 264 -1.77 -12.96 10.50
N CYS A 265 -2.73 -12.05 10.74
CA CYS A 265 -2.90 -11.44 12.05
C CYS A 265 -3.29 -12.47 13.11
N ALA A 266 -4.11 -13.46 12.77
CA ALA A 266 -4.48 -14.54 13.66
C ALA A 266 -3.28 -15.43 14.03
N LEU A 267 -2.42 -15.75 13.07
CA LEU A 267 -1.18 -16.51 13.31
C LEU A 267 -0.18 -15.72 14.18
N GLN A 268 -0.14 -14.40 14.07
CA GLN A 268 0.75 -13.57 14.89
C GLN A 268 0.24 -13.35 16.32
N THR A 269 -1.09 -13.31 16.52
CA THR A 269 -1.68 -12.85 17.79
C THR A 269 -2.45 -13.91 18.56
N HIS A 270 -2.82 -15.02 17.91
CA HIS A 270 -3.59 -16.12 18.49
C HIS A 270 -4.91 -15.66 19.16
N PRO A 271 -5.79 -14.92 18.44
CA PRO A 271 -7.04 -14.44 18.99
C PRO A 271 -7.97 -15.61 19.32
N ASN A 272 -8.96 -15.35 20.16
CA ASN A 272 -9.85 -16.39 20.65
C ASN A 272 -10.78 -16.94 19.57
N ILE A 273 -11.21 -16.07 18.67
CA ILE A 273 -12.05 -16.40 17.52
C ILE A 273 -11.44 -15.70 16.31
N THR A 274 -11.26 -16.44 15.22
CA THR A 274 -10.91 -15.91 13.91
C THR A 274 -11.95 -16.39 12.92
N ILE A 275 -12.50 -15.47 12.12
CA ILE A 275 -13.46 -15.81 11.07
C ILE A 275 -12.75 -15.68 9.72
N ILE A 276 -12.62 -16.79 9.01
CA ILE A 276 -12.02 -16.85 7.68
C ILE A 276 -13.16 -16.86 6.65
N GLY A 277 -13.24 -15.84 5.80
CA GLY A 277 -14.31 -15.67 4.81
C GLY A 277 -14.45 -16.87 3.86
N GLU A 278 -13.33 -17.47 3.45
CA GLU A 278 -13.29 -18.66 2.59
C GLU A 278 -13.80 -19.93 3.29
N GLU A 279 -13.74 -19.99 4.62
CA GLU A 279 -14.37 -21.05 5.41
C GLU A 279 -15.86 -20.77 5.58
N VAL A 280 -16.23 -19.53 5.90
CA VAL A 280 -17.63 -19.10 6.05
C VAL A 280 -18.43 -19.28 4.76
N ALA A 281 -17.83 -19.03 3.60
CA ALA A 281 -18.48 -19.23 2.30
C ALA A 281 -18.91 -20.69 2.04
N LYS A 282 -18.41 -21.66 2.82
CA LYS A 282 -18.81 -23.07 2.76
C LYS A 282 -19.92 -23.42 3.76
N ILE A 283 -20.25 -22.52 4.67
CA ILE A 283 -21.29 -22.72 5.68
C ILE A 283 -22.65 -22.42 5.05
N GLU A 284 -23.56 -23.39 5.09
CA GLU A 284 -24.85 -23.31 4.40
C GLU A 284 -25.83 -22.31 5.03
N THR A 285 -25.70 -21.98 6.32
CA THR A 285 -26.61 -21.05 7.00
C THR A 285 -25.91 -20.13 8.00
N GLU A 286 -26.30 -18.86 8.02
CA GLU A 286 -25.81 -17.84 8.98
C GLU A 286 -25.99 -18.27 10.45
N LYS A 287 -27.02 -19.08 10.71
CA LYS A 287 -27.35 -19.60 12.05
C LYS A 287 -26.22 -20.46 12.64
N MET A 288 -25.51 -21.22 11.81
CA MET A 288 -24.39 -22.05 12.27
C MET A 288 -23.21 -21.20 12.74
N LEU A 289 -22.91 -20.10 12.04
CA LEU A 289 -21.83 -19.19 12.43
C LEU A 289 -22.13 -18.52 13.78
N ILE A 290 -23.37 -18.05 13.98
CA ILE A 290 -23.79 -17.45 15.25
C ILE A 290 -23.65 -18.46 16.39
N GLN A 291 -24.12 -19.70 16.19
CA GLN A 291 -24.03 -20.76 17.20
C GLN A 291 -22.58 -21.13 17.57
N MET A 292 -21.67 -21.16 16.59
CA MET A 292 -20.24 -21.40 16.85
C MET A 292 -19.62 -20.31 17.73
N VAL A 293 -19.92 -19.04 17.43
CA VAL A 293 -19.44 -17.90 18.22
C VAL A 293 -20.05 -17.92 19.62
N GLU A 294 -21.35 -18.15 19.74
CA GLU A 294 -22.05 -18.24 21.04
C GLU A 294 -21.48 -19.36 21.92
N ALA A 295 -21.23 -20.54 21.37
CA ALA A 295 -20.68 -21.67 22.10
C ALA A 295 -19.30 -21.36 22.70
N GLU A 296 -18.40 -20.76 21.92
CA GLU A 296 -17.05 -20.37 22.39
C GLU A 296 -17.13 -19.28 23.48
N LEU A 297 -18.04 -18.31 23.32
CA LEU A 297 -18.28 -17.27 24.34
C LEU A 297 -18.80 -17.87 25.66
N GLU A 298 -19.72 -18.83 25.60
CA GLU A 298 -20.28 -19.48 26.79
C GLU A 298 -19.27 -20.35 27.53
N ILE A 299 -18.37 -21.05 26.82
CA ILE A 299 -17.25 -21.78 27.46
C ILE A 299 -16.40 -20.82 28.30
N ARG A 300 -16.13 -19.61 27.79
CA ARG A 300 -15.29 -18.62 28.47
C ARG A 300 -16.00 -17.88 29.60
N LYS A 301 -17.29 -17.61 29.49
CA LYS A 301 -18.08 -17.00 30.58
C LYS A 301 -18.05 -17.84 31.86
N LYS A 302 -18.05 -19.17 31.73
CA LYS A 302 -18.01 -20.10 32.87
C LYS A 302 -16.73 -19.99 33.71
N ASP A 303 -15.67 -19.42 33.15
CA ASP A 303 -14.38 -19.26 33.83
C ASP A 303 -14.23 -17.90 34.56
N GLY A 304 -15.17 -16.98 34.36
CA GLY A 304 -15.15 -15.64 34.95
C GLY A 304 -15.60 -15.60 36.42
N LYS A 305 -14.84 -14.89 37.28
CA LYS A 305 -15.22 -14.61 38.68
C LYS A 305 -15.55 -13.13 38.86
N PHE A 306 -16.62 -12.81 39.59
CA PHE A 306 -16.98 -11.44 39.95
C PHE A 306 -15.93 -10.83 40.88
N LYS A 307 -15.54 -9.58 40.59
CA LYS A 307 -14.61 -8.79 41.42
C LYS A 307 -15.25 -7.44 41.78
N PRO A 308 -15.20 -7.02 43.04
CA PRO A 308 -15.58 -5.66 43.42
C PRO A 308 -14.63 -4.64 42.77
N VAL A 309 -15.16 -3.50 42.30
CA VAL A 309 -14.39 -2.43 41.64
C VAL A 309 -14.67 -1.07 42.28
N ILE A 310 -13.64 -0.24 42.39
CA ILE A 310 -13.76 1.16 42.84
C ILE A 310 -14.48 1.98 41.76
N LYS A 311 -15.30 2.94 42.20
CA LYS A 311 -16.05 3.86 41.33
C LYS A 311 -15.09 4.57 40.35
N LYS A 312 -15.40 4.50 39.05
CA LYS A 312 -14.56 5.08 37.99
C LYS A 312 -14.59 6.61 38.09
N ALA A 313 -13.42 7.24 37.94
CA ALA A 313 -13.32 8.67 37.69
C ALA A 313 -13.76 8.95 36.25
N MET A 314 -14.70 9.87 36.08
CA MET A 314 -15.18 10.31 34.77
C MET A 314 -14.34 11.51 34.31
N VAL A 315 -14.32 11.76 33.00
CA VAL A 315 -13.70 12.97 32.46
C VAL A 315 -14.41 14.19 33.04
N GLU A 316 -13.66 15.04 33.74
CA GLU A 316 -14.18 16.31 34.25
C GLU A 316 -14.28 17.31 33.10
N LEU A 317 -15.50 17.69 32.74
CA LEU A 317 -15.75 18.64 31.65
C LEU A 317 -15.18 20.04 31.95
N GLU A 318 -14.94 20.34 33.23
CA GLU A 318 -14.29 21.57 33.66
C GLU A 318 -12.77 21.43 33.82
N GLY A 319 -12.23 20.22 33.66
CA GLY A 319 -10.81 19.93 33.79
C GLY A 319 -9.98 20.47 32.62
N ALA A 320 -8.70 20.73 32.88
CA ALA A 320 -7.77 21.24 31.88
C ALA A 320 -7.69 20.38 30.59
N PRO A 321 -7.70 19.02 30.65
CA PRO A 321 -7.70 18.20 29.44
C PRO A 321 -8.93 18.43 28.55
N PHE A 322 -10.13 18.48 29.14
CA PHE A 322 -11.36 18.70 28.37
C PHE A 322 -11.44 20.13 27.83
N LYS A 323 -11.03 21.13 28.61
CA LYS A 323 -10.98 22.53 28.17
C LYS A 323 -10.04 22.72 26.98
N LYS A 324 -8.86 22.09 26.99
CA LYS A 324 -7.93 22.10 25.86
C LYS A 324 -8.51 21.39 24.63
N PHE A 325 -9.15 20.23 24.82
CA PHE A 325 -9.86 19.56 23.73
C PHE A 325 -10.97 20.46 23.15
N ALA A 326 -11.80 21.07 24.00
CA ALA A 326 -12.87 21.95 23.59
C ALA A 326 -12.35 23.18 22.84
N SER A 327 -11.22 23.77 23.25
CA SER A 327 -10.64 24.94 22.59
C SER A 327 -10.08 24.64 21.19
N MET A 328 -9.69 23.39 20.92
CA MET A 328 -9.12 22.97 19.64
C MET A 328 -10.14 22.31 18.70
N ARG A 329 -11.35 22.02 19.21
CA ARG A 329 -12.37 21.20 18.53
C ARG A 329 -12.74 21.74 17.15
N ASP A 330 -12.93 23.05 17.04
CA ASP A 330 -13.31 23.68 15.77
C ASP A 330 -12.17 23.59 14.74
N GLU A 331 -10.92 23.81 15.17
CA GLU A 331 -9.76 23.69 14.28
C GLU A 331 -9.55 22.23 13.83
N TRP A 332 -9.63 21.27 14.75
CA TRP A 332 -9.45 19.85 14.48
C TRP A 332 -10.58 19.26 13.62
N SER A 333 -11.75 19.91 13.58
CA SER A 333 -12.84 19.49 12.71
C SER A 333 -12.57 19.72 11.22
N ILE A 334 -11.64 20.61 10.88
CA ILE A 334 -11.34 21.02 9.49
C ILE A 334 -9.92 20.64 9.08
N LYS A 335 -8.95 20.74 9.99
CA LYS A 335 -7.53 20.51 9.68
C LYS A 335 -7.10 19.08 10.01
N ASN A 336 -6.47 18.42 9.05
CA ASN A 336 -5.82 17.14 9.26
C ASN A 336 -4.52 17.32 10.06
N ARG A 337 -4.59 17.13 11.38
CA ARG A 337 -3.42 17.09 12.27
C ARG A 337 -3.34 15.71 12.92
N TYR A 338 -2.24 15.01 12.67
CA TYR A 338 -1.95 13.71 13.28
C TYR A 338 -0.60 13.82 14.00
N ILE A 339 -0.57 13.47 15.28
CA ILE A 339 0.66 13.38 16.10
C ILE A 339 1.17 11.94 16.22
N ASN A 340 0.31 10.97 15.88
CA ASN A 340 0.69 9.58 15.68
C ASN A 340 0.60 9.29 14.17
N PRO A 341 1.71 9.24 13.42
CA PRO A 341 1.71 9.09 11.96
C PRO A 341 1.34 7.68 11.49
N GLY A 342 0.66 6.90 12.33
CA GLY A 342 0.37 5.49 12.13
C GLY A 342 1.43 4.62 12.79
N PRO A 343 1.76 3.45 12.25
CA PRO A 343 2.67 2.52 12.89
C PRO A 343 4.11 3.04 13.02
N VAL A 344 4.43 3.60 14.16
CA VAL A 344 5.78 4.08 14.48
C VAL A 344 6.54 2.97 15.19
N GLN A 345 7.72 2.67 14.65
CA GLN A 345 8.71 1.81 15.28
C GLN A 345 9.18 2.48 16.59
N PHE A 346 9.00 1.78 17.72
CA PHE A 346 9.21 2.21 19.12
C PHE A 346 10.64 2.63 19.53
N VAL A 347 11.38 3.37 18.71
CA VAL A 347 12.69 3.91 19.12
C VAL A 347 12.97 5.25 18.46
N GLY A 348 13.22 6.26 19.30
CA GLY A 348 13.59 7.62 18.92
C GLY A 348 13.33 8.58 20.08
N PRO A 349 13.85 9.82 20.06
CA PRO A 349 13.76 10.76 21.18
C PRO A 349 12.34 11.15 21.61
N ASN A 350 11.31 10.80 20.82
CA ASN A 350 9.90 11.01 21.15
C ASN A 350 9.20 9.77 21.74
N SER A 351 9.88 8.62 21.88
CA SER A 351 9.28 7.39 22.45
C SER A 351 8.92 7.51 23.93
N ASP A 352 9.57 8.44 24.64
CA ASP A 352 9.39 8.66 26.08
C ASP A 352 8.46 9.86 26.38
N VAL A 353 7.86 10.47 25.35
CA VAL A 353 6.94 11.60 25.53
C VAL A 353 5.64 11.08 26.16
N ILE A 354 5.41 11.48 27.41
CA ILE A 354 4.17 11.17 28.14
C ILE A 354 2.94 11.77 27.42
N ASN A 355 1.79 11.10 27.55
CA ASN A 355 0.57 11.51 26.84
C ASN A 355 0.11 12.94 27.23
N HIS A 356 -0.54 13.65 26.29
CA HIS A 356 -0.96 15.04 26.50
C HIS A 356 -1.88 15.21 27.72
N THR A 357 -2.73 14.22 27.99
CA THR A 357 -3.61 14.22 29.17
C THR A 357 -2.78 14.34 30.44
N LEU A 358 -1.74 13.51 30.60
CA LEU A 358 -0.85 13.54 31.75
C LEU A 358 -0.02 14.82 31.79
N GLN A 359 0.44 15.35 30.65
CA GLN A 359 1.15 16.65 30.61
C GLN A 359 0.29 17.81 31.11
N LEU A 360 -0.98 17.87 30.68
CA LEU A 360 -1.93 18.90 31.08
C LEU A 360 -2.35 18.75 32.55
N GLU A 361 -2.52 17.52 33.02
CA GLU A 361 -2.82 17.23 34.44
C GLU A 361 -1.64 17.59 35.36
N LEU A 362 -0.40 17.48 34.87
CA LEU A 362 0.81 17.90 35.58
C LEU A 362 1.11 19.40 35.46
N GLY A 363 0.24 20.19 34.82
CA GLY A 363 0.38 21.64 34.71
C GLY A 363 1.41 22.11 33.68
N ALA A 364 1.89 21.23 32.79
CA ALA A 364 2.76 21.63 31.69
C ALA A 364 1.97 22.42 30.62
N GLN A 365 2.60 23.41 30.00
CA GLN A 365 2.05 24.05 28.80
C GLN A 365 2.24 23.11 27.60
N ALA A 366 1.19 22.34 27.28
CA ALA A 366 1.13 21.45 26.12
C ALA A 366 0.38 22.05 24.92
#